data_AF-A0A1H0YJT2-F1
#
_entry.id   AF-A0A1H0YJT2-F1
#
_cell.length_a   1.000
_cell.length_b   1.000
_cell.length_c   1.000
_cell.angle_alpha   90.00
_cell.angle_beta   90.00
_cell.angle_gamma   90.00
#
_symmetry.space_group_name_H-M   'P 1'
#
loop_
_entity.id
_entity.type
_entity.pdbx_description
1 polymer ?
#
loop_
_entity_poly.entity_id
_entity_poly.type
_entity_poly.pdbx_seq_one_letter_code
_entity_poly.pdbx_strand_id
1 'polypeptide(L)'
;MSITAHVRPPVVMTLAVVGLLALAGCSSAGGSAGDASPTSSPVPAESGTSTPAAGDDIDEASGETVDALAERDAFIADQQQPVGQPTLTAKTPAQHELVAQQRAHLEANGGQWSEQAETVTLALGLDACETSILNGHEIDLAAFRTHVVTSPLIDSLAVDDASREGAVSIMVFGTRFLCPDDAPQWEQAWTESGGEY
;
A
#
# COMPACT_ATOMS: atom_id res chain seq x y z
N MET A 1 14.33 36.38 -40.13
CA MET A 1 15.12 35.88 -38.99
C MET A 1 14.91 34.38 -38.94
N SER A 2 15.94 33.62 -39.30
CA SER A 2 15.89 32.16 -39.47
C SER A 2 16.11 31.48 -38.13
N ILE A 3 15.22 30.55 -37.75
CA ILE A 3 15.40 29.71 -36.56
C ILE A 3 16.01 28.39 -37.02
N THR A 4 17.29 28.23 -36.73
CA THR A 4 18.06 27.02 -37.01
C THR A 4 17.69 25.92 -36.01
N ALA A 5 17.14 24.81 -36.50
CA ALA A 5 16.91 23.61 -35.70
C ALA A 5 18.25 22.92 -35.38
N HIS A 6 18.48 22.56 -34.12
CA HIS A 6 19.60 21.71 -33.71
C HIS A 6 19.11 20.28 -33.51
N VAL A 7 19.39 19.44 -34.50
CA VAL A 7 19.20 17.99 -34.46
C VAL A 7 20.33 17.41 -33.59
N ARG A 8 19.99 16.75 -32.47
CA ARG A 8 20.93 15.94 -31.69
C ARG A 8 20.86 14.48 -32.17
N PRO A 9 21.99 13.82 -32.48
CA PRO A 9 21.99 12.41 -32.84
C PRO A 9 21.86 11.50 -31.61
N PRO A 10 21.25 10.31 -31.73
CA PRO A 10 21.19 9.32 -30.65
C PRO A 10 22.55 8.59 -30.51
N VAL A 11 23.08 8.57 -29.28
CA VAL A 11 24.22 7.73 -28.91
C VAL A 11 23.70 6.35 -28.54
N VAL A 12 23.90 5.39 -29.43
CA VAL A 12 23.64 3.97 -29.18
C VAL A 12 24.89 3.39 -28.52
N MET A 13 24.78 2.96 -27.25
CA MET A 13 25.84 2.22 -26.58
C MET A 13 25.32 0.83 -26.19
N THR A 14 25.51 -0.11 -27.11
CA THR A 14 25.36 -1.54 -26.89
C THR A 14 26.59 -2.07 -26.15
N LEU A 15 26.42 -2.63 -24.95
CA LEU A 15 27.41 -3.53 -24.36
C LEU A 15 26.69 -4.75 -23.78
N ALA A 16 26.90 -5.90 -24.41
CA ALA A 16 26.56 -7.20 -23.92
C ALA A 16 27.85 -7.88 -23.46
N VAL A 17 27.93 -8.35 -22.20
CA VAL A 17 28.82 -9.46 -21.80
C VAL A 17 28.18 -10.25 -20.65
N VAL A 18 28.19 -11.56 -20.87
CA VAL A 18 27.75 -12.70 -20.07
C VAL A 18 28.69 -12.99 -18.90
N GLY A 19 28.17 -13.48 -17.77
CA GLY A 19 28.98 -14.06 -16.68
C GLY A 19 28.20 -15.05 -15.81
N LEU A 20 28.52 -16.34 -15.95
CA LEU A 20 27.94 -17.50 -15.24
C LEU A 20 28.45 -17.67 -13.78
N LEU A 21 27.58 -18.28 -12.96
CA LEU A 21 27.80 -19.21 -11.83
C LEU A 21 28.70 -18.82 -10.63
N ALA A 22 28.16 -18.95 -9.42
CA ALA A 22 28.54 -20.02 -8.47
C ALA A 22 27.54 -20.15 -7.30
N LEU A 23 27.03 -21.38 -7.11
CA LEU A 23 26.31 -21.83 -5.91
C LEU A 23 27.32 -22.10 -4.79
N ALA A 24 27.12 -21.52 -3.61
CA ALA A 24 27.77 -21.97 -2.38
C ALA A 24 26.72 -22.03 -1.27
N GLY A 25 26.26 -23.25 -0.98
CA GLY A 25 25.53 -23.54 0.25
C GLY A 25 26.49 -23.73 1.42
N CYS A 26 26.01 -23.40 2.62
CA CYS A 26 26.57 -23.89 3.88
C CYS A 26 25.41 -24.17 4.84
N SER A 27 25.20 -25.46 5.12
CA SER A 27 24.42 -25.97 6.24
C SER A 27 25.32 -26.15 7.46
N SER A 28 24.81 -25.84 8.66
CA SER A 28 24.82 -26.68 9.88
C SER A 28 24.42 -25.80 11.07
N ALA A 29 23.28 -26.08 11.71
CA ALA A 29 23.05 -27.08 12.76
C ALA A 29 23.49 -26.58 14.16
N GLY A 30 22.52 -26.44 15.04
CA GLY A 30 22.74 -26.10 16.44
C GLY A 30 21.43 -26.12 17.22
N GLY A 31 20.88 -27.32 17.43
CA GLY A 31 19.71 -27.50 18.29
C GLY A 31 20.06 -27.32 19.77
N SER A 32 19.08 -26.84 20.53
CA SER A 32 18.91 -27.22 21.93
C SER A 32 17.44 -27.18 22.26
N ALA A 33 16.85 -28.38 22.27
CA ALA A 33 15.61 -28.67 22.94
C ALA A 33 15.87 -28.65 24.45
N GLY A 34 15.13 -27.82 25.18
CA GLY A 34 15.00 -27.87 26.62
C GLY A 34 13.53 -28.12 26.95
N ASP A 35 13.19 -29.39 27.11
CA ASP A 35 11.92 -29.88 27.63
C ASP A 35 11.94 -29.82 29.18
N ALA A 36 10.91 -29.23 29.79
CA ALA A 36 10.36 -29.64 31.09
C ALA A 36 9.08 -28.85 31.42
N SER A 37 7.93 -29.48 31.21
CA SER A 37 6.66 -29.15 31.89
C SER A 37 6.63 -29.80 33.29
N PRO A 38 5.50 -29.81 34.02
CA PRO A 38 4.87 -28.71 34.76
C PRO A 38 4.90 -29.00 36.29
N THR A 39 4.63 -28.02 37.14
CA THR A 39 4.31 -28.26 38.56
C THR A 39 3.02 -27.53 38.93
N SER A 40 2.00 -28.32 39.26
CA SER A 40 0.74 -27.90 39.86
C SER A 40 0.71 -28.28 41.34
N SER A 41 0.14 -27.40 42.18
CA SER A 41 -0.69 -27.66 43.40
C SER A 41 -0.48 -26.56 44.47
N PRO A 42 -1.38 -26.35 45.47
CA PRO A 42 -2.61 -25.55 45.36
C PRO A 42 -2.82 -24.49 46.51
N VAL A 43 -3.69 -23.49 46.23
CA VAL A 43 -4.77 -22.84 47.05
C VAL A 43 -4.47 -22.39 48.52
N PRO A 44 -4.81 -21.13 48.93
CA PRO A 44 -6.13 -20.82 49.49
C PRO A 44 -6.82 -19.55 48.95
N ALA A 45 -8.15 -19.62 48.99
CA ALA A 45 -9.09 -18.56 48.70
C ALA A 45 -9.09 -17.46 49.76
N GLU A 46 -9.09 -16.19 49.32
CA GLU A 46 -9.70 -15.11 50.09
C GLU A 46 -10.73 -14.40 49.21
N SER A 47 -11.92 -14.24 49.80
CA SER A 47 -13.06 -13.55 49.22
C SER A 47 -12.79 -12.05 49.23
N GLY A 48 -12.65 -11.46 48.04
CA GLY A 48 -12.73 -10.03 47.83
C GLY A 48 -13.75 -9.77 46.73
N THR A 49 -15.01 -9.60 47.11
CA THR A 49 -16.02 -9.01 46.22
C THR A 49 -15.56 -7.60 45.87
N SER A 50 -15.14 -7.41 44.64
CA SER A 50 -15.11 -6.10 43.98
C SER A 50 -15.76 -6.31 42.63
N THR A 51 -17.09 -6.16 42.62
CA THR A 51 -17.86 -5.90 41.41
C THR A 51 -17.17 -4.75 40.67
N PRO A 52 -16.68 -4.92 39.44
CA PRO A 52 -16.46 -3.76 38.59
C PRO A 52 -17.83 -3.15 38.38
N ALA A 53 -18.05 -1.97 38.96
CA ALA A 53 -19.13 -1.13 38.49
C ALA A 53 -18.96 -1.02 36.97
N ALA A 54 -20.00 -1.40 36.24
CA ALA A 54 -20.14 -1.04 34.85
C ALA A 54 -20.10 0.49 34.78
N GLY A 55 -18.90 1.03 34.51
CA GLY A 55 -18.75 2.36 33.99
C GLY A 55 -19.06 2.27 32.51
N ASP A 56 -20.14 2.95 32.11
CA ASP A 56 -20.53 3.25 30.74
C ASP A 56 -19.45 4.11 30.06
N ASP A 57 -18.29 3.53 29.77
CA ASP A 57 -17.20 4.18 29.02
C ASP A 57 -16.75 3.29 27.84
N ILE A 58 -17.69 2.58 27.21
CA ILE A 58 -17.47 1.86 25.94
C ILE A 58 -18.61 2.21 25.00
N ASP A 59 -18.60 3.40 24.41
CA ASP A 59 -19.50 3.70 23.29
C ASP A 59 -18.90 4.62 22.21
N GLU A 60 -17.91 5.46 22.51
CA GLU A 60 -17.33 6.33 21.46
C GLU A 60 -16.39 5.59 20.49
N ALA A 61 -15.43 4.79 20.99
CA ALA A 61 -14.48 4.08 20.12
C ALA A 61 -15.15 2.99 19.25
N SER A 62 -16.23 2.37 19.76
CA SER A 62 -17.04 1.42 19.00
C SER A 62 -17.94 2.10 17.97
N GLY A 63 -18.40 3.33 18.21
CA GLY A 63 -19.20 4.08 17.26
C GLY A 63 -18.41 4.52 16.03
N GLU A 64 -17.24 5.13 16.24
CA GLU A 64 -16.37 5.64 15.15
C GLU A 64 -15.80 4.49 14.29
N THR A 65 -15.38 3.40 14.91
CA THR A 65 -14.91 2.20 14.18
C THR A 65 -16.04 1.56 13.36
N VAL A 66 -17.28 1.55 13.87
CA VAL A 66 -18.44 1.01 13.14
C VAL A 66 -18.81 1.89 11.96
N ASP A 67 -18.64 3.21 12.08
CA ASP A 67 -18.86 4.16 10.98
C ASP A 67 -17.82 3.96 9.86
N ALA A 68 -16.53 3.88 10.20
CA ALA A 68 -15.45 3.65 9.24
C ALA A 68 -15.61 2.32 8.47
N LEU A 69 -16.04 1.24 9.13
CA LEU A 69 -16.29 -0.04 8.46
C LEU A 69 -17.50 0.00 7.52
N ALA A 70 -18.57 0.69 7.92
CA ALA A 70 -19.76 0.87 7.08
C ALA A 70 -19.44 1.74 5.86
N GLU A 71 -18.68 2.82 6.04
CA GLU A 71 -18.19 3.66 4.94
C GLU A 71 -17.28 2.87 4.00
N ARG A 72 -16.35 2.09 4.53
CA ARG A 72 -15.47 1.25 3.71
C ARG A 72 -16.27 0.30 2.83
N ASP A 73 -17.27 -0.37 3.40
CA ASP A 73 -18.11 -1.31 2.65
C ASP A 73 -18.92 -0.59 1.56
N ALA A 74 -19.40 0.63 1.83
CA ALA A 74 -20.04 1.49 0.83
C ALA A 74 -19.06 1.90 -0.27
N PHE A 75 -17.84 2.32 0.08
CA PHE A 75 -16.78 2.64 -0.87
C PHE A 75 -16.49 1.45 -1.77
N ILE A 76 -16.24 0.25 -1.23
CA ILE A 76 -15.96 -0.96 -2.01
C ILE A 76 -17.11 -1.24 -3.00
N ALA A 77 -18.37 -1.10 -2.56
CA ALA A 77 -19.52 -1.28 -3.43
C ALA A 77 -19.57 -0.27 -4.58
N ASP A 78 -19.29 1.01 -4.29
CA ASP A 78 -19.28 2.10 -5.27
C ASP A 78 -18.16 1.95 -6.32
N GLN A 79 -17.04 1.33 -5.95
CA GLN A 79 -15.93 1.08 -6.87
C GLN A 79 -16.23 -0.02 -7.90
N GLN A 80 -17.24 -0.87 -7.67
CA GLN A 80 -17.71 -1.92 -8.59
C GLN A 80 -16.61 -2.93 -9.01
N GLN A 81 -15.51 -3.00 -8.26
CA GLN A 81 -14.44 -3.94 -8.54
C GLN A 81 -14.80 -5.34 -8.02
N PRO A 82 -14.40 -6.40 -8.75
CA PRO A 82 -14.65 -7.76 -8.29
C PRO A 82 -13.72 -8.12 -7.12
N VAL A 83 -14.31 -8.44 -5.96
CA VAL A 83 -13.54 -8.85 -4.78
C VAL A 83 -12.84 -10.18 -5.01
N GLY A 84 -11.55 -10.25 -4.68
CA GLY A 84 -10.75 -11.48 -4.72
C GLY A 84 -10.36 -11.96 -6.13
N GLN A 85 -10.58 -11.16 -7.17
CA GLN A 85 -10.11 -11.48 -8.52
C GLN A 85 -8.70 -10.92 -8.76
N PRO A 86 -7.85 -11.64 -9.52
CA PRO A 86 -6.47 -11.24 -9.76
C PRO A 86 -6.30 -10.08 -10.76
N THR A 87 -7.40 -9.61 -11.38
CA THR A 87 -7.37 -8.61 -12.44
C THR A 87 -8.44 -7.58 -12.21
N LEU A 88 -8.06 -6.31 -12.25
CA LEU A 88 -8.96 -5.17 -12.13
C LEU A 88 -9.03 -4.43 -13.47
N THR A 89 -10.18 -3.84 -13.74
CA THR A 89 -10.41 -2.98 -14.92
C THR A 89 -11.29 -1.82 -14.51
N ALA A 90 -11.06 -0.65 -15.08
CA ALA A 90 -11.85 0.53 -14.73
C ALA A 90 -13.35 0.30 -14.99
N LYS A 91 -14.19 0.65 -14.01
CA LYS A 91 -15.65 0.53 -14.02
C LYS A 91 -16.35 1.87 -13.87
N THR A 92 -15.79 2.75 -13.03
CA THR A 92 -16.35 4.08 -12.77
C THR A 92 -15.68 5.13 -13.67
N PRO A 93 -16.34 6.28 -13.93
CA PRO A 93 -15.71 7.38 -14.68
C PRO A 93 -14.39 7.85 -14.06
N ALA A 94 -14.31 7.92 -12.73
CA ALA A 94 -13.09 8.31 -12.02
C ALA A 94 -11.94 7.30 -12.25
N GLN A 95 -12.24 6.00 -12.20
CA GLN A 95 -11.26 4.95 -12.50
C GLN A 95 -10.78 5.01 -13.95
N HIS A 96 -11.68 5.29 -14.91
CA HIS A 96 -11.29 5.46 -16.31
C HIS A 96 -10.36 6.65 -16.51
N GLU A 97 -10.62 7.77 -15.83
CA GLU A 97 -9.75 8.94 -15.90
C GLU A 97 -8.38 8.67 -15.26
N LEU A 98 -8.34 8.04 -14.08
CA LEU A 98 -7.11 7.59 -13.45
C LEU A 98 -6.27 6.73 -14.40
N VAL A 99 -6.88 5.69 -14.98
CA VAL A 99 -6.22 4.79 -15.94
C VAL A 99 -5.74 5.55 -17.18
N ALA A 100 -6.55 6.46 -17.72
CA ALA A 100 -6.18 7.25 -18.89
C ALA A 100 -4.96 8.14 -18.61
N GLN A 101 -4.93 8.84 -17.47
CA GLN A 101 -3.82 9.71 -17.11
C GLN A 101 -2.55 8.92 -16.77
N GLN A 102 -2.66 7.81 -16.03
CA GLN A 102 -1.52 6.96 -15.70
C GLN A 102 -0.93 6.33 -16.97
N ARG A 103 -1.80 5.91 -17.90
CA ARG A 103 -1.39 5.42 -19.21
C ARG A 103 -0.64 6.47 -20.01
N ALA A 104 -1.20 7.67 -20.12
CA ALA A 104 -0.56 8.76 -20.82
C ALA A 104 0.81 9.10 -20.21
N HIS A 105 0.92 9.10 -18.88
CA HIS A 105 2.18 9.32 -18.18
C HIS A 105 3.22 8.23 -18.50
N LEU A 106 2.83 6.96 -18.43
CA LEU A 106 3.72 5.84 -18.73
C LEU A 106 4.22 5.87 -20.19
N GLU A 107 3.30 6.07 -21.14
CA GLU A 107 3.60 6.11 -22.57
C GLU A 107 4.47 7.33 -22.95
N ALA A 108 4.26 8.48 -22.31
CA ALA A 108 5.10 9.66 -22.49
C ALA A 108 6.56 9.44 -22.04
N ASN A 109 6.79 8.51 -21.10
CA ASN A 109 8.11 8.13 -20.62
C ASN A 109 8.67 6.88 -21.34
N GLY A 110 8.08 6.48 -22.47
CA GLY A 110 8.55 5.37 -23.29
C GLY A 110 8.15 3.98 -22.79
N GLY A 111 7.30 3.90 -21.77
CA GLY A 111 6.70 2.66 -21.30
C GLY A 111 5.55 2.17 -22.20
N GLN A 112 5.10 0.95 -21.96
CA GLN A 112 3.93 0.37 -22.63
C GLN A 112 2.85 0.03 -21.61
N TRP A 113 1.62 0.46 -21.88
CA TRP A 113 0.48 0.09 -21.05
C TRP A 113 0.12 -1.39 -21.21
N SER A 114 -0.21 -2.04 -20.10
CA SER A 114 -0.65 -3.43 -20.06
C SER A 114 -1.84 -3.60 -19.12
N GLU A 115 -2.54 -4.72 -19.22
CA GLU A 115 -3.63 -5.07 -18.27
C GLU A 115 -3.12 -5.17 -16.83
N GLN A 116 -1.88 -5.61 -16.64
CA GLN A 116 -1.25 -5.65 -15.32
C GLN A 116 -1.00 -4.24 -14.79
N ALA A 117 -0.58 -3.29 -15.64
CA ALA A 117 -0.39 -1.90 -15.24
C ALA A 117 -1.71 -1.26 -14.81
N GLU A 118 -2.81 -1.56 -15.50
CA GLU A 118 -4.16 -1.14 -15.09
C GLU A 118 -4.56 -1.73 -13.75
N THR A 119 -4.36 -3.05 -13.57
CA THR A 119 -4.66 -3.74 -12.31
C THR A 119 -3.91 -3.12 -11.14
N VAL A 120 -2.60 -2.91 -11.28
CA VAL A 120 -1.75 -2.30 -10.25
C VAL A 120 -2.18 -0.87 -9.95
N THR A 121 -2.47 -0.08 -10.98
CA THR A 121 -2.91 1.32 -10.82
C THR A 121 -4.20 1.41 -10.01
N LEU A 122 -5.19 0.58 -10.34
CA LEU A 122 -6.47 0.56 -9.62
C LEU A 122 -6.29 0.02 -8.20
N ALA A 123 -5.56 -1.09 -8.04
CA ALA A 123 -5.36 -1.70 -6.72
C ALA A 123 -4.69 -0.72 -5.74
N LEU A 124 -3.62 -0.05 -6.15
CA LEU A 124 -2.89 0.89 -5.29
C LEU A 124 -3.74 2.11 -4.92
N GLY A 125 -4.49 2.68 -5.86
CA GLY A 125 -5.38 3.80 -5.56
C GLY A 125 -6.52 3.41 -4.62
N LEU A 126 -7.10 2.22 -4.80
CA LEU A 126 -8.17 1.70 -3.95
C LEU A 126 -7.67 1.40 -2.53
N ASP A 127 -6.49 0.79 -2.39
CA ASP A 127 -5.84 0.46 -1.11
C ASP A 127 -5.58 1.72 -0.27
N ALA A 128 -5.12 2.81 -0.89
CA ALA A 128 -4.93 4.10 -0.21
C ALA A 128 -6.25 4.75 0.26
N CYS A 129 -7.28 4.71 -0.57
CA CYS A 129 -8.58 5.26 -0.19
C CYS A 129 -9.26 4.44 0.93
N GLU A 130 -9.17 3.10 0.86
CA GLU A 130 -9.59 2.24 1.97
C GLU A 130 -8.81 2.56 3.25
N THR A 131 -7.49 2.76 3.14
CA THR A 131 -6.66 3.16 4.28
C THR A 131 -7.09 4.51 4.86
N SER A 132 -7.49 5.47 4.02
CA SER A 132 -7.98 6.77 4.48
C SER A 132 -9.24 6.60 5.32
N ILE A 133 -10.22 5.84 4.83
CA ILE A 133 -11.46 5.55 5.56
C ILE A 133 -11.16 4.85 6.89
N LEU A 134 -10.27 3.84 6.89
CA LEU A 134 -9.92 3.09 8.10
C LEU A 134 -9.12 3.90 9.13
N ASN A 135 -8.56 5.05 8.74
CA ASN A 135 -7.92 6.01 9.63
C ASN A 135 -8.79 7.27 9.85
N GLY A 136 -10.11 7.20 9.58
CA GLY A 136 -11.02 8.32 9.81
C GLY A 136 -10.73 9.55 8.95
N HIS A 137 -10.21 9.36 7.74
CA HIS A 137 -9.76 10.41 6.82
C HIS A 137 -8.60 11.27 7.35
N GLU A 138 -7.84 10.75 8.31
CA GLU A 138 -6.62 11.39 8.81
C GLU A 138 -5.37 10.61 8.35
N ILE A 139 -4.63 11.20 7.41
CA ILE A 139 -3.39 10.63 6.87
C ILE A 139 -2.23 11.59 7.17
N ASP A 140 -1.58 11.36 8.30
CA ASP A 140 -0.32 12.02 8.63
C ASP A 140 0.89 11.22 8.09
N LEU A 141 2.09 11.75 8.31
CA LEU A 141 3.34 11.11 7.89
C LEU A 141 3.53 9.71 8.51
N ALA A 142 3.06 9.49 9.75
CA ALA A 142 3.23 8.21 10.44
C ALA A 142 2.27 7.16 9.88
N ALA A 143 1.00 7.51 9.67
CA ALA A 143 -0.01 6.65 9.04
C ALA A 143 0.42 6.28 7.60
N PHE A 144 0.86 7.27 6.83
CA PHE A 144 1.39 7.07 5.48
C PHE A 144 2.57 6.10 5.46
N ARG A 145 3.61 6.31 6.28
CA ARG A 145 4.78 5.41 6.34
C ARG A 145 4.38 4.00 6.78
N THR A 146 3.52 3.90 7.78
CA THR A 146 3.01 2.62 8.26
C THR A 146 2.32 1.87 7.13
N HIS A 147 1.45 2.53 6.37
CA HIS A 147 0.80 1.93 5.21
C HIS A 147 1.83 1.47 4.16
N VAL A 148 2.78 2.32 3.77
CA VAL A 148 3.79 1.98 2.75
C VAL A 148 4.65 0.77 3.15
N VAL A 149 5.04 0.67 4.42
CA VAL A 149 5.88 -0.42 4.94
C VAL A 149 5.09 -1.71 5.15
N THR A 150 3.81 -1.61 5.52
CA THR A 150 3.01 -2.78 5.91
C THR A 150 2.05 -3.29 4.83
N SER A 151 1.81 -2.52 3.77
CA SER A 151 0.94 -2.92 2.64
C SER A 151 1.50 -4.15 1.92
N PRO A 152 0.80 -5.30 1.93
CA PRO A 152 1.20 -6.48 1.18
C PRO A 152 1.20 -6.23 -0.34
N LEU A 153 0.36 -5.30 -0.80
CA LEU A 153 0.30 -4.91 -2.21
C LEU A 153 1.59 -4.22 -2.63
N ILE A 154 2.05 -3.22 -1.87
CA ILE A 154 3.32 -2.53 -2.13
C ILE A 154 4.49 -3.50 -2.00
N ASP A 155 4.50 -4.34 -0.96
CA ASP A 155 5.57 -5.34 -0.76
C ASP A 155 5.68 -6.31 -1.96
N SER A 156 4.55 -6.75 -2.52
CA SER A 156 4.54 -7.61 -3.70
C SER A 156 5.08 -6.96 -4.98
N LEU A 157 5.09 -5.62 -5.04
CA LEU A 157 5.56 -4.83 -6.19
C LEU A 157 6.99 -4.28 -5.99
N ALA A 158 7.46 -4.22 -4.75
CA ALA A 158 8.74 -3.66 -4.33
C ALA A 158 9.89 -4.69 -4.50
N VAL A 159 10.36 -4.90 -5.74
CA VAL A 159 11.57 -5.68 -6.01
C VAL A 159 12.85 -4.96 -5.59
N ASP A 160 12.82 -3.63 -5.58
CA ASP A 160 13.87 -2.73 -5.13
C ASP A 160 13.27 -1.38 -4.69
N ASP A 161 14.11 -0.46 -4.22
CA ASP A 161 13.68 0.86 -3.74
C ASP A 161 13.01 1.69 -4.85
N ALA A 162 13.46 1.55 -6.11
CA ALA A 162 12.90 2.29 -7.23
C ALA A 162 11.50 1.80 -7.60
N SER A 163 11.27 0.48 -7.55
CA SER A 163 9.94 -0.07 -7.81
C SER A 163 8.97 0.20 -6.65
N ARG A 164 9.47 0.25 -5.40
CA ARG A 164 8.70 0.73 -4.24
C ARG A 164 8.26 2.18 -4.43
N GLU A 165 9.20 3.07 -4.76
CA GLU A 165 8.90 4.48 -5.00
C GLU A 165 7.90 4.65 -6.16
N GLY A 166 8.04 3.84 -7.22
CA GLY A 166 7.06 3.81 -8.30
C GLY A 166 5.65 3.39 -7.85
N ALA A 167 5.54 2.38 -7.00
CA ALA A 167 4.26 1.94 -6.44
C ALA A 167 3.64 3.02 -5.55
N VAL A 168 4.43 3.62 -4.65
CA VAL A 168 3.98 4.73 -3.80
C VAL A 168 3.53 5.93 -4.63
N SER A 169 4.27 6.27 -5.69
CA SER A 169 3.89 7.35 -6.60
C SER A 169 2.54 7.09 -7.28
N ILE A 170 2.29 5.87 -7.75
CA ILE A 170 1.01 5.48 -8.37
C ILE A 170 -0.13 5.52 -7.35
N MET A 171 0.11 4.98 -6.15
CA MET A 171 -0.82 4.99 -5.03
C MET A 171 -1.27 6.43 -4.71
N VAL A 172 -0.34 7.34 -4.46
CA VAL A 172 -0.67 8.75 -4.16
C VAL A 172 -1.36 9.41 -5.33
N PHE A 173 -0.93 9.17 -6.57
CA PHE A 173 -1.62 9.72 -7.75
C PHE A 173 -3.08 9.24 -7.85
N GLY A 174 -3.34 7.97 -7.51
CA GLY A 174 -4.68 7.38 -7.52
C GLY A 174 -5.69 8.08 -6.60
N THR A 175 -5.23 8.57 -5.44
CA THR A 175 -6.09 9.24 -4.45
C THR A 175 -6.82 10.45 -5.02
N ARG A 176 -6.18 11.20 -5.94
CA ARG A 176 -6.75 12.38 -6.63
C ARG A 176 -8.06 12.09 -7.37
N PHE A 177 -8.30 10.83 -7.73
CA PHE A 177 -9.46 10.40 -8.50
C PHE A 177 -10.45 9.64 -7.65
N LEU A 178 -9.95 8.76 -6.78
CA LEU A 178 -10.79 7.80 -6.06
C LEU A 178 -11.24 8.30 -4.69
N CYS A 179 -10.46 9.17 -4.04
CA CYS A 179 -10.76 9.82 -2.77
C CYS A 179 -10.16 11.25 -2.74
N PRO A 180 -10.69 12.16 -3.57
CA PRO A 180 -10.06 13.47 -3.82
C PRO A 180 -9.95 14.36 -2.57
N ASP A 181 -10.81 14.17 -1.58
CA ASP A 181 -10.79 14.93 -0.32
C ASP A 181 -9.58 14.54 0.56
N ASP A 182 -9.09 13.30 0.44
CA ASP A 182 -7.92 12.80 1.18
C ASP A 182 -6.59 13.02 0.44
N ALA A 183 -6.65 13.22 -0.88
CA ALA A 183 -5.47 13.33 -1.74
C ALA A 183 -4.41 14.35 -1.26
N PRO A 184 -4.77 15.56 -0.77
CA PRO A 184 -3.78 16.51 -0.28
C PRO A 184 -2.93 15.98 0.89
N GLN A 185 -3.52 15.15 1.76
CA GLN A 185 -2.81 14.57 2.90
C GLN A 185 -1.79 13.52 2.45
N TRP A 186 -2.16 12.66 1.50
CA TRP A 186 -1.24 11.69 0.88
C TRP A 186 -0.08 12.36 0.15
N GLU A 187 -0.35 13.43 -0.61
CA GLU A 187 0.67 14.19 -1.33
C GLU A 187 1.65 14.89 -0.39
N GLN A 188 1.12 15.47 0.70
CA GLN A 188 1.92 16.09 1.73
C GLN A 188 2.81 15.06 2.43
N ALA A 189 2.24 13.95 2.90
CA ALA A 189 2.98 12.91 3.59
C ALA A 189 4.05 12.27 2.70
N TRP A 190 3.77 12.05 1.41
CA TRP A 190 4.78 11.60 0.45
C TRP A 190 5.92 12.61 0.29
N THR A 191 5.60 13.90 0.16
CA THR A 191 6.63 14.95 0.07
C THR A 191 7.49 15.02 1.34
N GLU A 192 6.87 14.94 2.52
CA GLU A 192 7.55 15.00 3.81
C GLU A 192 8.38 13.75 4.11
N SER A 193 7.99 12.59 3.56
CA SER A 193 8.74 11.35 3.72
C SER A 193 10.14 11.41 3.12
N GLY A 194 10.34 12.23 2.07
CA GLY A 194 11.61 12.30 1.33
C GLY A 194 12.04 10.98 0.67
N GLY A 195 11.11 10.03 0.47
CA GLY A 195 11.42 8.68 0.00
C GLY A 195 11.87 7.73 1.12
N GLU A 196 11.80 8.14 2.39
CA GLU A 196 12.11 7.32 3.55
C GLU A 196 10.82 6.77 4.18
N TYR A 197 10.65 5.45 4.08
CA TYR A 197 9.48 4.71 4.58
C TYR A 197 9.89 3.67 5.62
#